data_AF-A0A3N6NES1-F1
#
_entry.id   AF-A0A3N6NES1-F1
#
_cell.length_a   1.000
_cell.length_b   1.000
_cell.length_c   1.000
_cell.angle_alpha   90.00
_cell.angle_beta   90.00
_cell.angle_gamma   90.00
#
_symmetry.space_group_name_H-M   'P 1'
#
loop_
_entity.id
_entity.type
_entity.pdbx_description
1 polymer ?
#
loop_
_entity_poly.entity_id
_entity_poly.type
_entity_poly.pdbx_seq_one_letter_code
_entity_poly.pdbx_strand_id
1 'polypeptide(L)' 'MPLPIIRIVEVLSKSTIEYDKGDKFYFYRQVLHYKKYVLIEQNRYVVEVYFKRGKTIYGVYQDMKD' A
#
# COMPACT_ATOMS: atom_id res chain seq x y z
N MET A 1 19.21 -9.17 -17.18
CA MET A 1 17.79 -9.59 -17.05
C MET A 1 17.11 -8.62 -16.09
N PRO A 2 16.03 -7.91 -16.46
CA PRO A 2 15.35 -7.01 -15.53
C PRO A 2 14.65 -7.84 -14.45
N LEU A 3 14.74 -7.37 -13.20
CA LEU A 3 14.06 -8.01 -12.06
C LEU A 3 12.55 -7.77 -12.15
N PRO A 4 11.72 -8.73 -11.72
CA PRO A 4 10.26 -8.60 -11.79
C PRO A 4 9.77 -7.44 -10.90
N ILE A 5 8.86 -6.65 -11.44
CA ILE A 5 8.22 -5.55 -10.69
C ILE A 5 7.06 -6.12 -9.89
N ILE A 6 7.07 -5.93 -8.57
CA ILE A 6 5.99 -6.39 -7.68
C ILE A 6 5.10 -5.20 -7.31
N ARG A 7 3.78 -5.39 -7.46
CA ARG A 7 2.73 -4.47 -7.01
C ARG A 7 1.79 -5.23 -6.08
N ILE A 8 1.46 -4.63 -4.95
CA ILE A 8 0.51 -5.19 -3.98
C ILE A 8 -0.69 -4.26 -3.90
N VAL A 9 -1.88 -4.83 -4.03
CA VAL A 9 -3.16 -4.13 -3.90
C VAL A 9 -3.96 -4.87 -2.85
N GLU A 10 -4.40 -4.16 -1.81
CA GLU A 10 -5.21 -4.73 -0.74
C GLU A 10 -6.47 -3.91 -0.53
N VAL A 11 -7.60 -4.61 -0.48
CA VAL A 11 -8.90 -4.06 -0.12
C VAL A 11 -9.13 -4.37 1.35
N LEU A 12 -9.20 -3.32 2.16
CA LEU A 12 -9.25 -3.41 3.61
C LEU A 12 -10.63 -3.86 4.07
N SER A 13 -10.65 -4.91 4.88
CA SER A 13 -11.85 -5.35 5.59
C SER A 13 -11.94 -4.65 6.95
N LYS A 14 -13.16 -4.49 7.49
CA LYS A 14 -13.35 -3.90 8.83
C LYS A 14 -12.62 -4.69 9.93
N SER A 15 -12.50 -6.01 9.77
CA SER A 15 -11.90 -6.91 10.76
C SER A 15 -10.37 -6.98 10.70
N THR A 16 -9.74 -6.53 9.61
CA THR A 16 -8.28 -6.69 9.41
C THR A 16 -7.54 -5.39 9.15
N ILE A 17 -8.24 -4.25 9.13
CA ILE A 17 -7.66 -2.96 8.73
C ILE A 17 -6.40 -2.58 9.53
N GLU A 18 -6.39 -2.82 10.83
CA GLU A 18 -5.24 -2.51 11.68
C GLU A 18 -4.03 -3.39 11.34
N TYR A 19 -4.26 -4.68 11.10
CA TYR A 19 -3.22 -5.63 10.73
C TYR A 19 -2.66 -5.34 9.33
N ASP A 20 -3.53 -5.08 8.36
CA ASP A 20 -3.15 -4.79 6.97
C ASP A 20 -2.38 -3.46 6.86
N LYS A 21 -2.78 -2.41 7.61
CA LYS A 21 -2.06 -1.11 7.67
C LYS A 21 -0.78 -1.15 8.51
N GLY A 22 -0.71 -2.04 9.49
CA GLY A 22 0.41 -2.17 10.43
C GLY A 22 1.44 -3.19 9.96
N ASP A 23 1.44 -4.35 10.63
CA ASP A 23 2.49 -5.37 10.50
C ASP A 23 2.64 -5.85 9.07
N LYS A 24 1.54 -6.14 8.39
CA LYS A 24 1.56 -6.71 7.04
C LYS A 24 2.18 -5.75 6.03
N PHE A 25 1.74 -4.48 6.04
CA PHE A 25 2.36 -3.41 5.28
C PHE A 25 3.85 -3.24 5.61
N TYR A 26 4.21 -3.27 6.91
CA TYR A 26 5.60 -3.15 7.37
C TYR A 26 6.50 -4.28 6.87
N PHE A 27 6.00 -5.51 6.79
CA PHE A 27 6.73 -6.65 6.24
C PHE A 27 6.89 -6.50 4.72
N TYR A 28 5.81 -6.30 3.98
CA TYR A 28 5.87 -6.31 2.52
C TYR A 28 6.63 -5.13 1.92
N ARG A 29 6.62 -3.95 2.57
CA ARG A 29 7.39 -2.78 2.08
C ARG A 29 8.91 -2.98 2.08
N GLN A 30 9.42 -4.00 2.79
CA GLN A 30 10.84 -4.31 2.85
C GLN A 30 11.37 -4.99 1.58
N VAL A 31 10.50 -5.61 0.78
CA VAL A 31 10.89 -6.27 -0.49
C VAL A 31 11.62 -5.29 -1.42
N LEU A 32 12.74 -5.71 -1.99
CA LEU A 32 13.65 -4.83 -2.75
C LEU A 32 13.10 -4.44 -4.14
N HIS A 33 12.41 -5.33 -4.84
CA HIS A 33 11.81 -5.07 -6.16
C HIS A 33 10.41 -4.44 -6.10
N TYR A 34 10.08 -3.92 -4.93
CA TYR A 34 8.81 -3.33 -4.61
C TYR A 34 8.67 -1.93 -5.21
N LYS A 35 7.67 -1.71 -6.07
CA LYS A 35 7.45 -0.39 -6.67
C LYS A 35 6.19 0.33 -6.19
N LYS A 36 5.12 -0.38 -5.77
CA LYS A 36 3.85 0.28 -5.41
C LYS A 36 2.93 -0.56 -4.50
N TYR A 37 2.46 0.03 -3.40
CA TYR A 37 1.39 -0.47 -2.51
C TYR A 37 0.14 0.34 -2.74
N VAL A 38 -0.99 -0.31 -2.85
CA VAL A 38 -2.29 0.35 -2.87
C VAL A 38 -3.15 -0.26 -1.78
N LEU A 39 -3.55 0.55 -0.81
CA LEU A 39 -4.54 0.21 0.21
C LEU A 39 -5.86 0.89 -0.15
N ILE A 40 -6.94 0.12 -0.15
CA ILE A 40 -8.29 0.61 -0.47
C ILE A 40 -9.18 0.40 0.75
N GLU A 41 -9.56 1.48 1.43
CA GLU A 41 -10.54 1.45 2.52
C GLU A 41 -11.92 1.83 1.98
N GLN A 42 -12.61 0.83 1.41
CA GLN A 42 -13.90 1.01 0.76
C GLN A 42 -15.02 1.58 1.67
N ASN A 43 -14.93 1.38 2.99
CA ASN A 43 -15.91 1.90 3.94
C ASN A 43 -15.80 3.42 4.16
N ARG A 44 -14.66 4.02 3.80
CA ARG A 44 -14.37 5.45 3.97
C ARG A 44 -14.07 6.15 2.64
N TYR A 45 -14.16 5.44 1.52
CA TYR A 45 -13.78 5.93 0.18
C TYR A 45 -12.34 6.49 0.13
N VAL A 46 -11.43 5.87 0.88
CA VAL A 46 -10.02 6.28 0.95
C VAL A 46 -9.15 5.31 0.16
N VAL A 47 -8.26 5.86 -0.67
CA VAL A 47 -7.18 5.12 -1.32
C VAL A 47 -5.84 5.70 -0.88
N GLU A 48 -5.00 4.84 -0.31
CA GLU A 48 -3.62 5.18 0.09
C GLU A 48 -2.64 4.49 -0.86
N VAL A 49 -1.80 5.28 -1.54
CA VAL A 49 -0.81 4.78 -2.49
C VAL A 49 0.59 5.04 -1.96
N TYR A 50 1.35 3.96 -1.76
CA TYR A 50 2.73 4.03 -1.31
C TYR A 50 3.68 3.69 -2.43
N PHE A 51 4.67 4.54 -2.68
CA PHE A 51 5.74 4.28 -3.65
C PHE A 51 7.10 4.30 -2.97
N LYS A 52 7.96 3.36 -3.37
CA LYS A 52 9.33 3.24 -2.87
C LYS A 52 10.28 3.98 -3.82
N ARG A 53 10.96 5.00 -3.31
CA ARG A 53 12.04 5.71 -4.02
C ARG A 53 13.30 5.62 -3.16
N GLY A 54 14.14 4.62 -3.42
CA GLY A 54 15.26 4.28 -2.55
C GLY A 54 14.79 3.59 -1.26
N LYS A 55 15.21 4.09 -0.09
CA LYS A 55 14.76 3.58 1.22
C LYS A 55 13.48 4.25 1.74
N THR A 56 13.05 5.34 1.09
CA THR A 56 11.93 6.16 1.56
C THR A 56 10.64 5.75 0.87
N ILE A 57 9.57 5.70 1.67
CA ILE A 57 8.21 5.47 1.22
C ILE A 57 7.47 6.80 1.28
N TYR A 58 6.83 7.17 0.18
CA TYR A 58 5.96 8.33 0.09
C TYR A 58 4.52 7.84 -0.04
N GLY A 59 3.61 8.41 0.75
CA GLY A 59 2.17 8.16 0.66
C GLY A 59 1.48 9.27 -0.14
N VAL A 60 0.56 8.91 -1.04
CA VAL A 60 -0.41 9.84 -1.65
C VAL A 60 -1.78 9.50 -1.08
N TYR A 61 -2.41 10.50 -0.46
CA TYR A 61 -3.81 10.46 -0.05
C TYR A 61 -4.65 10.98 -1.21
N GLN A 62 -5.57 10.17 -1.71
CA GLN A 62 -6.62 10.65 -2.59
C GLN A 62 -7.95 10.38 -1.90
N ASP A 63 -8.43 11.40 -1.18
CA ASP A 63 -9.81 11.50 -0.74
C ASP A 63 -10.65 11.69 -2.01
N MET A 64 -11.39 10.66 -2.41
CA MET A 64 -12.42 10.84 -3.43
C MET A 64 -13.60 11.49 -2.73
N LYS A 65 -13.50 12.80 -2.50
CA LYS A 65 -14.69 13.61 -2.22
C LYS A 65 -15.56 13.57 -3.47
N ASP A 66 -16.83 13.24 -3.27
CA ASP A 66 -17.89 13.50 -4.23
C ASP A 66 -17.91 14.98 -4.66
#